data_AF-A0A950PT30-F1
#
_entry.id   AF-A0A950PT30-F1
#
_cell.length_a   1.000
_cell.length_b   1.000
_cell.length_c   1.000
_cell.angle_alpha   90.00
_cell.angle_beta   90.00
_cell.angle_gamma   90.00
#
_symmetry.space_group_name_H-M   'P 1'
#
loop_
_entity.id
_entity.type
_entity.pdbx_description
1 polymer ?
#
loop_
_entity_poly.entity_id
_entity_poly.type
_entity_poly.pdbx_seq_one_letter_code
_entity_poly.pdbx_strand_id
1 'polypeptide(L)'
;MTFSTTSVAGLGTVVVDGAGRTVYILTTGDHTNVPCDDASGCTKAWPDLPLPDGVTSAKAGTGIDASLLGTKKLADGETYPTYNGWLMYEFAGDGGPGQGKGQGIHSFGGTWYALMANGNPVSGGGAAATSPTTGAASSGAGTPGY
;
A
#
# COMPACT_ATOMS: atom_id res chain seq x y z
N MET A 1 -12.28 -6.65 -11.86
CA MET A 1 -11.48 -5.85 -10.92
C MET A 1 -11.05 -4.57 -11.59
N THR A 2 -11.16 -3.42 -10.92
CA THR A 2 -10.74 -2.10 -11.44
C THR A 2 -9.81 -1.46 -10.43
N PHE A 3 -8.71 -0.87 -10.88
CA PHE A 3 -7.82 -0.07 -10.04
C PHE A 3 -7.98 1.40 -10.37
N SER A 4 -7.77 2.28 -9.41
CA SER A 4 -7.75 3.73 -9.61
C SER A 4 -6.64 4.33 -8.77
N THR A 5 -6.44 5.64 -8.82
CA THR A 5 -5.56 6.33 -7.89
C THR A 5 -6.33 7.29 -7.00
N THR A 6 -5.83 7.49 -5.78
CA THR A 6 -6.37 8.47 -4.84
C THR A 6 -5.25 9.09 -4.02
N SER A 7 -5.50 10.26 -3.44
CA SER A 7 -4.57 10.89 -2.51
C SER A 7 -4.76 10.31 -1.12
N VAL A 8 -3.68 9.79 -0.54
CA VAL A 8 -3.61 9.29 0.83
C VAL A 8 -2.68 10.20 1.63
N ALA A 9 -3.14 10.65 2.80
CA ALA A 9 -2.38 11.55 3.66
C ALA A 9 -1.03 10.91 4.02
N GLY A 10 0.06 11.66 3.81
CA GLY A 10 1.44 11.20 4.04
C GLY A 10 2.03 10.33 2.92
N LEU A 11 1.24 9.79 1.99
CA LEU A 11 1.72 8.94 0.88
C LEU A 11 1.62 9.60 -0.50
N GLY A 12 0.82 10.66 -0.63
CA GLY A 12 0.54 11.29 -1.92
C GLY A 12 -0.45 10.45 -2.74
N THR A 13 -0.32 10.49 -4.06
CA THR A 13 -1.24 9.78 -4.98
C THR A 13 -0.80 8.33 -5.17
N VAL A 14 -1.60 7.39 -4.65
CA VAL A 14 -1.34 5.95 -4.65
C VAL A 14 -2.42 5.18 -5.40
N VAL A 15 -2.09 3.98 -5.82
CA VAL A 15 -3.00 3.01 -6.44
C VAL A 15 -3.93 2.44 -5.37
N VAL A 16 -5.21 2.31 -5.72
CA VAL A 16 -6.27 1.72 -4.90
C VAL A 16 -7.10 0.71 -5.68
N ASP A 17 -7.69 -0.25 -4.97
CA ASP A 17 -8.67 -1.19 -5.51
C ASP A 17 -10.03 -0.51 -5.81
N GLY A 18 -11.00 -1.30 -6.28
CA GLY A 18 -12.36 -0.82 -6.56
C GLY A 18 -13.14 -0.34 -5.32
N ALA A 19 -12.68 -0.68 -4.12
CA ALA A 19 -13.24 -0.21 -2.85
C ALA A 19 -12.50 1.02 -2.29
N GLY A 20 -11.43 1.48 -2.95
CA GLY A 20 -10.61 2.62 -2.53
C GLY A 20 -9.56 2.29 -1.47
N ARG A 21 -9.26 1.00 -1.25
CA ARG A 21 -8.19 0.53 -0.35
C ARG A 21 -6.84 0.61 -1.03
N THR A 22 -5.83 1.03 -0.29
CA THR A 22 -4.46 1.20 -0.80
C THR A 22 -3.87 -0.14 -1.23
N VAL A 23 -3.26 -0.15 -2.40
CA VAL A 23 -2.51 -1.29 -2.92
C VAL A 23 -1.06 -1.23 -2.49
N TYR A 24 -0.55 -2.37 -2.04
CA TYR A 24 0.81 -2.56 -1.57
C TYR A 24 1.59 -3.56 -2.42
N ILE A 25 2.91 -3.44 -2.36
CA ILE A 25 3.87 -4.35 -2.97
C ILE A 25 4.90 -4.80 -1.92
N LEU A 26 5.40 -6.02 -2.07
CA LEU A 26 6.52 -6.54 -1.26
C LEU A 26 7.84 -6.36 -2.01
N THR A 27 8.81 -5.74 -1.34
CA THR A 27 10.18 -5.57 -1.84
C THR A 27 11.17 -6.39 -1.01
N THR A 28 11.88 -7.32 -1.65
CA THR A 28 12.80 -8.26 -0.98
C THR A 28 14.18 -8.21 -1.63
N GLY A 29 15.02 -7.25 -1.23
CA GLY A 29 16.40 -7.12 -1.74
C GLY A 29 16.46 -7.15 -3.28
N ASP A 30 17.25 -8.06 -3.84
CA ASP A 30 17.42 -8.23 -5.29
C ASP A 30 16.24 -8.96 -5.97
N HIS A 31 15.34 -9.54 -5.19
CA HIS A 31 14.19 -10.28 -5.70
C HIS A 31 12.97 -9.36 -5.73
N THR A 32 12.50 -9.06 -6.94
CA THR A 32 11.20 -8.42 -7.16
C THR A 32 10.17 -9.53 -7.43
N ASN A 33 8.93 -9.37 -6.94
CA ASN A 33 7.81 -10.30 -7.22
C ASN A 33 7.87 -11.70 -6.60
N VAL A 34 8.50 -11.83 -5.42
CA VAL A 34 8.30 -13.01 -4.57
C VAL A 34 6.86 -12.94 -4.04
N PRO A 35 6.02 -13.95 -4.31
CA PRO A 35 4.66 -13.96 -3.80
C PRO A 35 4.66 -14.09 -2.27
N CYS A 36 3.74 -13.38 -1.63
CA CYS A 36 3.38 -13.55 -0.23
C CYS A 36 2.95 -15.02 0.02
N ASP A 37 3.67 -15.74 0.86
CA ASP A 37 3.44 -17.18 1.05
C ASP A 37 2.38 -17.46 2.13
N ASP A 38 1.29 -18.12 1.73
CA ASP A 38 0.23 -18.62 2.60
C ASP A 38 0.74 -19.46 3.77
N ALA A 39 1.74 -20.32 3.53
CA ALA A 39 2.25 -21.24 4.55
C ALA A 39 2.90 -20.48 5.72
N SER A 40 3.41 -19.28 5.46
CA SER A 40 3.98 -18.39 6.48
C SER A 40 2.92 -17.51 7.18
N GLY A 41 1.67 -17.56 6.73
CA GLY A 41 0.59 -16.67 7.17
C GLY A 41 0.68 -15.26 6.58
N CYS A 42 1.50 -15.05 5.55
CA CYS A 42 1.71 -13.74 4.92
C CYS A 42 0.39 -13.13 4.44
N THR A 43 -0.43 -13.91 3.75
CA THR A 43 -1.72 -13.49 3.17
C THR A 43 -2.79 -13.15 4.21
N LYS A 44 -2.59 -13.52 5.49
CA LYS A 44 -3.46 -13.06 6.58
C LYS A 44 -3.23 -11.59 6.92
N ALA A 45 -1.98 -11.14 6.82
CA ALA A 45 -1.61 -9.74 7.06
C ALA A 45 -1.69 -8.92 5.77
N TRP A 46 -1.37 -9.55 4.64
CA TRP A 46 -1.29 -8.94 3.31
C TRP A 46 -2.15 -9.71 2.31
N PRO A 47 -3.49 -9.55 2.37
CA PRO A 47 -4.38 -10.31 1.51
C PRO A 47 -4.06 -10.15 0.04
N ASP A 48 -4.09 -11.29 -0.63
CA ASP A 48 -3.97 -11.46 -2.06
C ASP A 48 -5.14 -10.82 -2.83
N LEU A 49 -4.89 -10.47 -4.09
CA LEU A 49 -5.87 -9.83 -4.97
C LEU A 49 -6.11 -10.64 -6.26
N PRO A 50 -6.56 -11.90 -6.22
CA PRO A 50 -6.77 -12.67 -7.43
C PRO A 50 -7.86 -12.03 -8.31
N LEU A 51 -7.70 -12.15 -9.63
CA LEU A 51 -8.75 -11.80 -10.57
C LEU A 51 -9.93 -12.77 -10.39
N PRO A 52 -11.18 -12.29 -10.51
CA PRO A 52 -12.34 -13.17 -10.48
C PRO A 52 -12.29 -14.23 -11.59
N ASP A 53 -12.94 -15.37 -11.36
CA ASP A 53 -13.01 -16.46 -12.33
C ASP A 53 -13.44 -15.98 -13.73
N GLY A 54 -12.70 -16.41 -14.74
CA GLY A 54 -12.93 -16.05 -16.14
C GLY A 54 -12.48 -14.62 -16.52
N VAL A 55 -11.96 -13.82 -15.58
CA VAL A 55 -11.38 -12.50 -15.86
C VAL A 55 -9.89 -12.64 -16.15
N THR A 56 -9.48 -12.18 -17.33
CA THR A 56 -8.09 -12.29 -17.81
C THR A 56 -7.26 -11.02 -17.62
N SER A 57 -7.88 -9.90 -17.23
CA SER A 57 -7.18 -8.65 -16.96
C SER A 57 -7.94 -7.74 -16.00
N ALA A 58 -7.19 -6.91 -15.27
CA ALA A 58 -7.77 -5.81 -14.49
C ALA A 58 -8.08 -4.60 -15.40
N LYS A 59 -9.05 -3.78 -14.98
CA LYS A 59 -9.43 -2.54 -15.66
C LYS A 59 -8.66 -1.35 -15.08
N ALA A 60 -8.12 -0.50 -15.96
CA ALA A 60 -7.62 0.81 -15.57
C ALA A 60 -8.80 1.77 -15.33
N GLY A 61 -8.93 2.26 -14.10
CA GLY A 61 -9.80 3.36 -13.72
C GLY A 61 -9.03 4.69 -13.70
N THR A 62 -9.55 5.67 -12.97
CA THR A 62 -8.99 7.02 -12.95
C THR A 62 -7.54 7.03 -12.50
N GLY A 63 -6.67 7.67 -13.30
CA GLY A 63 -5.27 7.91 -12.96
C GLY A 63 -4.35 6.68 -13.01
N ILE A 64 -4.84 5.55 -13.52
CA ILE A 64 -4.05 4.35 -13.77
C ILE A 64 -3.56 4.35 -15.22
N ASP A 65 -2.28 4.05 -15.40
CA ASP A 65 -1.72 3.80 -16.71
C ASP A 65 -2.01 2.34 -17.11
N ALA A 66 -2.89 2.16 -18.09
CA ALA A 66 -3.27 0.83 -18.56
C ALA A 66 -2.09 0.02 -19.12
N SER A 67 -1.02 0.67 -19.59
CA SER A 67 0.16 -0.01 -20.12
C SER A 67 1.00 -0.69 -19.03
N LEU A 68 0.86 -0.26 -17.78
CA LEU A 68 1.53 -0.85 -16.63
C LEU A 68 0.74 -2.02 -16.04
N LEU A 69 -0.55 -2.19 -16.38
CA LEU A 69 -1.33 -3.33 -15.92
C LEU A 69 -0.88 -4.60 -16.63
N GLY A 70 -0.66 -5.64 -15.83
CA GLY A 70 -0.36 -6.98 -16.30
C GLY A 70 -1.07 -8.03 -15.46
N THR A 71 -0.71 -9.28 -15.69
CA THR A 71 -1.16 -10.41 -14.89
C THR A 71 -0.05 -11.42 -14.71
N LYS A 72 -0.07 -12.14 -13.58
CA LYS A 72 0.82 -13.27 -13.31
C LYS A 72 -0.02 -14.44 -12.82
N LYS A 73 0.13 -15.60 -13.45
CA LYS A 73 -0.44 -16.85 -12.94
C LYS A 73 0.53 -17.45 -11.91
N LEU A 74 0.04 -17.75 -10.71
CA LEU A 74 0.83 -18.37 -9.65
C LEU A 74 0.62 -19.88 -9.60
N ALA A 75 1.34 -20.55 -8.70
CA ALA A 75 1.38 -22.01 -8.60
C ALA A 75 0.07 -22.61 -8.04
N ASP A 76 -0.71 -21.80 -7.30
CA ASP A 76 -2.09 -22.10 -6.89
C ASP A 76 -3.06 -22.26 -8.07
N GLY A 77 -2.69 -21.77 -9.26
CA GLY A 77 -3.51 -21.82 -10.47
C GLY A 77 -4.35 -20.57 -10.72
N GLU A 78 -4.41 -19.64 -9.76
CA GLU A 78 -5.10 -18.37 -9.85
C GLU A 78 -4.30 -17.34 -10.66
N THR A 79 -5.00 -16.31 -11.15
CA THR A 79 -4.39 -15.23 -11.94
C THR A 79 -4.46 -13.94 -11.16
N TYR A 80 -3.30 -13.34 -10.92
CA TYR A 80 -3.16 -12.14 -10.12
C TYR A 80 -2.88 -10.94 -11.01
N PRO A 81 -3.50 -9.78 -10.76
CA PRO A 81 -3.14 -8.55 -11.41
C PRO A 81 -1.75 -8.12 -10.96
N THR A 82 -1.01 -7.53 -11.89
CA THR A 82 0.24 -6.84 -11.60
C THR A 82 0.15 -5.40 -12.08
N TYR A 83 0.95 -4.53 -11.47
CA TYR A 83 1.11 -3.15 -11.93
C TYR A 83 2.59 -2.80 -12.00
N ASN A 84 3.06 -2.42 -13.18
CA ASN A 84 4.47 -2.27 -13.51
C ASN A 84 5.29 -3.53 -13.13
N GLY A 85 4.68 -4.71 -13.37
CA GLY A 85 5.25 -6.00 -13.03
C GLY A 85 5.11 -6.41 -11.55
N TRP A 86 4.68 -5.53 -10.65
CA TRP A 86 4.54 -5.83 -9.23
C TRP A 86 3.29 -6.66 -8.92
N LEU A 87 3.44 -7.74 -8.14
CA LEU A 87 2.28 -8.39 -7.50
C LEU A 87 1.65 -7.42 -6.48
N MET A 88 0.32 -7.32 -6.55
CA MET A 88 -0.47 -6.33 -5.81
C MET A 88 -1.19 -7.01 -4.64
N TYR A 89 -1.16 -6.35 -3.48
CA TYR A 89 -1.76 -6.84 -2.24
C TYR A 89 -2.56 -5.74 -1.55
N GLU A 90 -3.41 -6.15 -0.62
CA GLU A 90 -4.02 -5.27 0.39
C GLU A 90 -3.32 -5.41 1.74
N PHE A 91 -3.67 -4.55 2.70
CA PHE A 91 -3.22 -4.66 4.07
C PHE A 91 -4.39 -4.87 5.02
N ALA A 92 -4.38 -5.96 5.79
CA ALA A 92 -5.45 -6.28 6.73
C ALA A 92 -5.58 -5.25 7.89
N GLY A 93 -4.52 -4.48 8.16
CA GLY A 93 -4.55 -3.40 9.15
C GLY A 93 -5.17 -2.09 8.66
N ASP A 94 -5.47 -1.96 7.36
CA ASP A 94 -6.26 -0.85 6.84
C ASP A 94 -7.74 -1.14 7.07
N GLY A 95 -8.39 -0.28 7.85
CA GLY A 95 -9.81 -0.41 8.21
C GLY A 95 -10.78 0.12 7.16
N GLY A 96 -10.29 0.64 6.02
CA GLY A 96 -11.14 1.22 4.99
C GLY A 96 -10.38 2.06 3.96
N PRO A 97 -11.11 2.68 3.02
CA PRO A 97 -10.52 3.46 1.94
C PRO A 97 -9.75 4.68 2.43
N GLY A 98 -8.74 5.07 1.66
CA GLY A 98 -7.90 6.23 1.98
C GLY A 98 -6.94 6.02 3.16
N GLN A 99 -6.84 4.80 3.70
CA GLN A 99 -5.84 4.44 4.70
C GLN A 99 -4.58 3.90 4.04
N GLY A 100 -3.44 4.17 4.66
CA GLY A 100 -2.12 3.87 4.13
C GLY A 100 -1.20 3.19 5.15
N LYS A 101 -1.75 2.49 6.16
CA LYS A 101 -1.02 2.08 7.36
C LYS A 101 0.01 0.97 7.10
N GLY A 102 -0.12 0.26 5.97
CA GLY A 102 0.85 -0.74 5.54
C GLY A 102 2.20 -0.16 5.07
N GLN A 103 2.29 1.16 4.85
CA GLN A 103 3.49 1.77 4.29
C GLN A 103 4.72 1.52 5.16
N GLY A 104 5.77 0.96 4.56
CA GLY A 104 7.09 0.78 5.17
C GLY A 104 7.16 -0.34 6.20
N ILE A 105 6.12 -1.18 6.34
CA ILE A 105 6.16 -2.31 7.28
C ILE A 105 7.19 -3.33 6.78
N HIS A 106 8.14 -3.70 7.64
CA HIS A 106 9.06 -4.80 7.38
C HIS A 106 8.50 -6.10 7.96
N SER A 107 8.12 -7.05 7.10
CA SER A 107 7.57 -8.35 7.49
C SER A 107 7.69 -9.35 6.34
N PHE A 108 7.65 -10.65 6.66
CA PHE A 108 7.70 -11.73 5.66
C PHE A 108 8.92 -11.66 4.72
N GLY A 109 10.07 -11.25 5.27
CA GLY A 109 11.35 -11.24 4.55
C GLY A 109 11.62 -9.99 3.71
N GLY A 110 10.74 -9.00 3.72
CA GLY A 110 10.91 -7.76 2.96
C GLY A 110 10.17 -6.56 3.54
N THR A 111 10.14 -5.48 2.78
CA THR A 111 9.43 -4.25 3.16
C THR A 111 8.26 -3.99 2.21
N TRP A 112 7.12 -3.66 2.81
CA TRP A 112 5.88 -3.38 2.11
C TRP A 112 5.76 -1.89 1.82
N TYR A 113 5.40 -1.55 0.58
CA TYR A 113 5.24 -0.17 0.15
C TYR A 113 3.94 0.03 -0.61
N ALA A 114 3.27 1.15 -0.36
CA ALA A 114 2.17 1.60 -1.20
C ALA A 114 2.69 1.89 -2.61
N LEU A 115 1.86 1.61 -3.61
CA LEU A 115 2.23 1.74 -5.00
C LEU A 115 1.77 3.10 -5.56
N MET A 116 2.67 3.85 -6.19
CA MET A 116 2.32 5.13 -6.84
C MET A 116 1.72 4.91 -8.23
N ALA A 117 1.05 5.94 -8.76
CA ALA A 117 0.46 5.93 -10.10
C ALA A 117 1.47 5.59 -11.22
N ASN A 118 2.75 5.95 -11.05
CA ASN A 118 3.82 5.65 -12.00
C ASN A 118 4.37 4.21 -11.89
N GLY A 119 3.79 3.37 -11.03
CA GLY A 119 4.22 1.98 -10.84
C GLY A 119 5.46 1.80 -9.97
N ASN A 120 5.91 2.85 -9.28
CA ASN A 120 7.02 2.78 -8.33
C ASN A 120 6.51 2.71 -6.88
N PRO A 121 7.21 2.04 -5.96
CA PRO A 121 6.91 2.12 -4.54
C PRO A 121 7.09 3.54 -4.02
N VAL A 122 6.22 3.97 -3.11
CA VAL A 122 6.40 5.22 -2.35
C VAL A 122 7.73 5.15 -1.59
N SER A 123 8.74 5.91 -2.05
CA SER A 123 10.04 6.01 -1.39
C SER A 123 10.03 7.15 -0.35
N GLY A 124 9.91 6.78 0.93
CA GLY A 124 10.21 7.65 2.07
C GLY A 124 9.19 8.75 2.40
N GLY A 125 8.52 8.60 3.57
CA GLY A 125 7.85 9.70 4.26
C GLY A 125 6.76 9.32 5.27
N GLY A 126 7.10 8.69 6.41
CA GLY A 126 6.32 8.92 7.65
C GLY A 126 6.03 7.74 8.57
N ALA A 127 7.02 7.31 9.36
CA ALA A 127 6.76 7.24 10.79
C ALA A 127 6.59 8.69 11.29
N ALA A 128 5.34 9.16 11.44
CA ALA A 128 4.91 10.24 12.35
C ALA A 128 3.45 10.61 12.07
N ALA A 129 2.52 9.81 12.57
CA ALA A 129 1.29 10.38 13.12
C ALA A 129 1.57 10.67 14.61
N THR A 130 2.42 11.65 14.91
CA THR A 130 2.28 12.37 16.17
C THR A 130 1.03 13.22 16.03
N SER A 131 0.00 12.85 16.80
CA SER A 131 -1.19 13.66 17.02
C SER A 131 -0.83 15.14 17.21
N PRO A 132 -1.65 16.09 16.76
CA PRO A 132 -1.54 17.44 17.26
C PRO A 132 -1.94 17.40 18.74
N THR A 133 -0.96 17.34 19.65
CA THR A 133 -1.23 17.73 21.04
C THR A 133 -1.54 19.22 21.00
N THR A 134 -2.84 19.50 21.04
CA THR A 134 -3.40 20.82 21.29
C THR A 134 -2.71 21.42 22.51
N GLY A 135 -2.20 22.64 22.36
CA GLY A 135 -1.53 23.35 23.44
C GLY A 135 -2.40 23.47 24.68
N ALA A 136 -1.78 23.25 25.83
CA ALA A 136 -2.24 23.79 27.11
C ALA A 136 -1.06 24.55 27.70
N ALA A 137 -1.19 25.88 27.66
CA ALA A 137 -0.31 26.81 28.32
C ALA A 137 -0.31 26.57 29.83
N SER A 138 0.88 26.57 30.43
CA SER A 138 1.04 26.79 31.87
C SER A 138 2.00 27.96 32.07
N SER A 139 1.39 29.09 32.40
CA SER A 139 2.02 30.37 32.75
C SER A 139 2.94 30.21 33.95
N GLY A 140 4.25 30.28 33.73
CA GLY A 140 5.25 30.46 34.77
C GLY A 140 5.71 31.91 34.74
N ALA A 141 5.19 32.73 35.64
CA ALA A 141 5.58 34.13 35.80
C ALA A 141 7.05 34.22 36.25
N GLY A 142 7.92 34.71 35.37
CA GLY A 142 9.26 35.17 35.73
C GLY A 142 9.19 36.62 36.19
N THR A 143 9.48 36.87 37.45
CA THR A 143 9.70 38.21 38.02
C THR A 143 11.03 38.78 37.50
N PRO A 144 11.10 40.03 37.01
CA PRO A 144 12.37 40.71 36.82
C PRO A 144 12.63 41.72 37.95
N GLY A 145 13.87 41.78 38.43
CA GLY A 145 14.42 43.06 38.91
C GLY A 145 15.25 43.04 40.19
N TYR A 146 16.48 43.53 40.01
CA TYR A 146 17.41 44.22 40.92
C TYR A 146 18.21 43.40 41.93
#